data_AF-A0A7X9AJ62-F1
#
_entry.id   AF-A0A7X9AJ62-F1
#
_cell.length_a   1.000
_cell.length_b   1.000
_cell.length_c   1.000
_cell.angle_alpha   90.00
_cell.angle_beta   90.00
_cell.angle_gamma   90.00
#
_symmetry.space_group_name_H-M   'P 1'
#
loop_
_entity.id
_entity.type
_entity.pdbx_description
1 polymer ?
#
loop_
_entity_poly.entity_id
_entity_poly.type
_entity_poly.pdbx_seq_one_letter_code
_entity_poly.pdbx_strand_id
1 'polypeptide(L)'
;MNCETSKELMMKYFDAEMDEAEEIQFREHLKACRECSDEYNCMEAIFATLDEKVEIEPPDDFEARVMDKVALIENQRREKSAKTIVWLYNCATLLSIILLFIFVTDMKYGSLISAFEKIGEYFGSFSTVTSAILGAVKDLAGLLANAFTVVADVAVSIVRSYYYVFIVLILMLLGIQKLIHYIGTHTGEEAE
;
A
#
# COMPACT_ATOMS: atom_id res chain seq x y z
N MET A 1 4.40 16.73 -29.32
CA MET A 1 4.62 17.03 -27.89
C MET A 1 4.54 18.54 -27.67
N ASN A 2 4.05 19.00 -26.51
CA ASN A 2 4.05 20.42 -26.12
C ASN A 2 5.33 20.79 -25.35
N CYS A 3 5.60 22.08 -25.15
CA CYS A 3 6.83 22.54 -24.49
C CYS A 3 6.94 22.08 -23.03
N GLU A 4 5.83 22.01 -22.29
CA GLU A 4 5.83 21.56 -20.89
C GLU A 4 6.31 20.11 -20.74
N THR A 5 5.74 19.20 -21.53
CA THR A 5 6.19 17.79 -21.57
C THR A 5 7.64 17.69 -22.05
N SER A 6 8.07 18.56 -22.97
CA SER A 6 9.47 18.60 -23.40
C SER A 6 10.43 18.99 -22.27
N LYS A 7 10.02 19.88 -21.37
CA LYS A 7 10.81 20.28 -20.19
C LYS A 7 10.95 19.14 -19.19
N GLU A 8 9.87 18.39 -18.97
CA GLU A 8 9.93 17.18 -18.13
C GLU A 8 10.88 16.13 -18.71
N LEU A 9 10.79 15.86 -20.02
CA LEU A 9 11.69 14.92 -20.70
C LEU A 9 13.14 15.43 -20.72
N MET A 10 13.36 16.74 -20.79
CA MET A 10 14.70 17.33 -20.70
C MET A 10 15.38 16.99 -19.37
N MET A 11 14.66 17.03 -18.25
CA MET A 11 15.22 16.64 -16.96
C MET A 11 15.53 15.14 -16.91
N LYS A 12 14.59 14.30 -17.36
CA LYS A 12 14.81 12.84 -17.44
C LYS A 12 16.01 12.47 -18.32
N TYR A 13 16.26 13.23 -19.38
CA TYR A 13 17.41 13.02 -20.26
C TYR A 13 18.74 13.14 -19.49
N PHE A 14 18.89 14.20 -18.70
CA PHE A 14 20.10 14.42 -17.90
C PHE A 14 20.26 13.42 -16.75
N ASP A 15 19.15 12.90 -16.21
CA ASP A 15 19.15 11.86 -15.18
C ASP A 15 19.34 10.43 -15.74
N ALA A 16 19.42 10.27 -17.07
CA ALA A 16 19.47 8.98 -17.77
C ALA A 16 18.26 8.05 -17.48
N GLU A 17 17.07 8.63 -17.31
CA GLU A 17 15.82 7.93 -16.97
C GLU A 17 14.80 7.87 -18.13
N MET A 18 15.18 8.23 -19.36
CA MET A 18 14.29 8.20 -20.52
C MET A 18 14.21 6.82 -21.17
N ASP A 19 13.02 6.47 -21.68
CA ASP A 19 12.85 5.34 -22.61
C ASP A 19 13.11 5.73 -24.08
N GLU A 20 13.26 4.73 -24.96
CA GLU A 20 13.59 4.96 -26.38
C GLU A 20 12.50 5.75 -27.13
N ALA A 21 11.22 5.56 -26.76
CA ALA A 21 10.11 6.26 -27.40
C ALA A 21 10.04 7.72 -26.96
N GLU A 22 10.26 7.99 -25.67
CA GLU A 22 10.42 9.31 -25.10
C GLU A 22 11.60 10.04 -25.75
N GLU A 23 12.73 9.36 -25.96
CA GLU A 23 13.93 9.97 -26.56
C GLU A 23 13.68 10.42 -27.99
N ILE A 24 13.02 9.59 -28.81
CA ILE A 24 12.66 9.95 -30.18
C ILE A 24 11.75 11.18 -30.18
N GLN A 25 10.69 11.18 -29.37
CA GLN A 25 9.74 12.29 -29.30
C GLN A 25 10.38 13.59 -28.81
N PHE A 26 11.28 13.49 -27.83
CA PHE A 26 12.04 14.62 -27.32
C PHE A 26 12.96 15.20 -28.39
N ARG A 27 13.75 14.36 -29.07
CA ARG A 27 14.64 14.79 -30.15
C ARG A 27 13.87 15.39 -31.34
N GLU A 28 12.69 14.88 -31.65
CA GLU A 28 11.81 15.47 -32.66
C GLU A 28 11.32 16.86 -32.24
N HIS A 29 10.94 17.03 -30.97
CA HIS A 29 10.50 18.32 -30.45
C HIS A 29 11.62 19.37 -30.45
N LEU A 30 12.84 18.99 -30.06
CA LEU A 30 14.00 19.89 -30.10
C LEU A 30 14.31 20.40 -31.53
N LYS A 31 14.01 19.60 -32.58
CA LYS A 31 14.16 20.04 -33.97
C LYS A 31 13.07 21.03 -34.40
N ALA A 32 11.87 20.93 -33.81
CA ALA A 32 10.71 21.72 -34.19
C ALA A 32 10.54 23.00 -33.35
N CYS A 33 11.03 23.01 -32.10
CA CYS A 33 10.86 24.09 -31.13
C CYS A 33 12.21 24.73 -30.78
N ARG A 34 12.40 25.98 -31.21
CA ARG A 34 13.64 26.72 -30.96
C ARG A 34 13.86 27.03 -29.47
N GLU A 35 12.80 27.37 -28.75
CA GLU A 35 12.87 27.71 -27.32
C GLU A 35 13.39 26.53 -26.49
N CYS A 36 12.81 25.34 -26.69
CA CYS A 36 13.26 24.12 -26.00
C CYS A 36 14.68 23.69 -26.44
N SER A 37 15.05 23.94 -27.69
CA SER A 37 16.42 23.70 -28.19
C SER A 37 17.44 24.60 -27.50
N ASP A 38 17.15 25.90 -27.39
CA ASP A 38 18.02 26.88 -26.74
C ASP A 38 18.17 26.57 -25.24
N GLU A 39 17.08 26.19 -24.55
CA GLU A 39 17.11 25.73 -23.15
C GLU A 39 17.95 24.46 -22.97
N TYR A 40 17.77 23.45 -23.83
CA TYR A 40 18.55 22.21 -23.81
C TYR A 40 20.05 22.50 -23.95
N ASN A 41 20.44 23.29 -24.95
CA ASN A 41 21.85 23.62 -25.21
C ASN A 41 22.48 24.38 -24.03
N CYS A 42 21.71 25.25 -23.37
CA CYS A 42 22.16 25.95 -22.17
C CYS A 42 22.46 24.97 -21.02
N MET A 43 21.55 24.03 -20.79
CA MET A 43 21.71 23.03 -19.74
C MET A 43 22.85 22.05 -20.06
N GLU A 44 22.95 21.61 -21.31
CA GLU A 44 24.03 20.76 -21.80
C GLU A 44 25.40 21.43 -21.61
N ALA A 45 25.51 22.73 -21.88
CA ALA A 45 26.75 23.48 -21.63
C ALA A 45 27.14 23.54 -20.15
N ILE A 46 26.15 23.69 -19.24
CA ILE A 46 26.38 23.65 -17.78
C ILE A 46 26.91 22.27 -17.38
N PHE A 47 26.24 21.21 -17.79
CA PHE A 47 26.66 19.83 -17.48
C PHE A 47 28.02 19.49 -18.08
N ALA A 48 28.30 19.91 -19.32
CA ALA A 48 29.61 19.71 -19.94
C ALA A 48 30.75 20.41 -19.17
N THR A 49 30.47 21.56 -18.56
CA THR A 49 31.44 22.27 -17.71
C THR A 49 31.65 21.55 -16.36
N LEU A 50 30.61 20.92 -15.82
CA LEU A 50 30.67 20.16 -14.56
C LEU A 50 31.27 18.76 -14.74
N ASP A 51 31.08 18.15 -15.92
CA ASP A 51 31.57 16.82 -16.27
C ASP A 51 33.04 16.84 -16.71
N GLU A 52 33.73 17.98 -16.59
CA GLU A 52 35.19 18.04 -16.47
C GLU A 52 35.59 17.42 -15.12
N LYS A 53 35.27 16.13 -14.97
CA LYS A 53 35.60 15.29 -13.83
C LYS A 53 37.11 15.15 -13.79
N VAL A 54 37.72 15.86 -12.84
CA VAL A 54 38.96 15.37 -12.25
C VAL A 54 38.60 14.01 -11.66
N GLU A 55 39.14 12.93 -12.22
CA GLU A 55 39.08 11.61 -11.57
C GLU A 55 39.80 11.73 -10.23
N ILE A 56 39.03 11.97 -9.17
CA ILE A 56 39.54 11.97 -7.80
C ILE A 56 39.64 10.51 -7.41
N GLU A 57 40.85 9.97 -7.47
CA GLU A 57 41.11 8.64 -6.92
C GLU A 57 40.83 8.66 -5.41
N PRO A 58 40.04 7.70 -4.90
CA PRO A 58 39.88 7.55 -3.47
C PRO A 58 41.24 7.22 -2.84
N PRO A 59 41.46 7.59 -1.57
CA PRO A 59 42.67 7.17 -0.86
C PRO A 59 42.84 5.65 -0.89
N ASP A 60 44.08 5.17 -1.00
CA ASP A 60 44.42 3.73 -1.07
C ASP A 60 43.82 2.89 0.06
N ASP A 61 43.52 3.51 1.21
CA ASP A 61 42.97 2.86 2.40
C ASP A 61 41.44 2.87 2.50
N PHE A 62 40.75 3.48 1.55
CA PHE A 62 39.30 3.69 1.62
C PHE A 62 38.53 2.36 1.67
N GLU A 63 38.85 1.46 0.74
CA GLU A 63 38.19 0.14 0.66
C GLU A 63 38.41 -0.64 1.96
N ALA A 64 39.66 -0.73 2.44
CA ALA A 64 39.99 -1.42 3.67
C ALA A 64 39.21 -0.85 4.86
N ARG A 65 39.14 0.48 5.01
CA ARG A 65 38.40 1.14 6.09
C ARG A 65 36.89 0.90 6.04
N VAL A 66 36.32 0.78 4.84
CA VAL A 66 34.90 0.46 4.67
C VAL A 66 34.66 -1.00 5.04
N MET A 67 35.47 -1.92 4.52
CA MET A 67 35.30 -3.35 4.75
C MET A 67 35.51 -3.74 6.21
N ASP A 68 36.45 -3.11 6.91
CA ASP A 68 36.63 -3.31 8.36
C ASP A 68 35.38 -2.94 9.17
N LYS A 69 34.72 -1.83 8.82
CA LYS A 69 33.47 -1.42 9.47
C LYS A 69 32.33 -2.38 9.17
N VAL A 70 32.22 -2.86 7.93
CA VAL A 70 31.23 -3.86 7.54
C VAL A 70 31.43 -5.15 8.34
N ALA A 71 32.66 -5.66 8.40
CA ALA A 71 33.00 -6.87 9.15
C ALA A 71 32.69 -6.73 10.65
N LEU A 72 32.98 -5.57 11.25
CA LEU A 72 32.67 -5.30 12.65
C LEU A 72 31.17 -5.34 12.92
N ILE A 73 30.35 -4.74 12.05
CA ILE A 73 28.88 -4.75 12.18
C ILE A 73 28.33 -6.17 12.05
N GLU A 74 28.84 -6.95 11.09
CA GLU A 74 28.41 -8.33 10.87
C GLU A 74 28.75 -9.23 12.07
N ASN A 75 29.95 -9.10 12.61
CA ASN A 75 30.39 -9.86 13.79
C ASN A 75 29.53 -9.53 15.01
N GLN A 76 29.25 -8.25 15.26
CA GLN A 76 28.36 -7.85 16.36
C GLN A 76 26.94 -8.41 16.19
N ARG A 77 26.41 -8.45 14.96
CA ARG A 77 25.09 -9.03 14.68
C ARG A 77 25.08 -10.54 14.94
N ARG A 78 26.12 -11.26 14.51
CA ARG A 78 26.27 -12.71 14.73
C ARG A 78 26.39 -13.06 16.21
N GLU A 79 27.17 -12.30 16.99
CA GLU A 79 27.28 -12.54 18.42
C GLU A 79 25.97 -12.32 19.17
N LYS A 80 25.22 -11.27 18.83
CA LYS A 80 23.91 -11.00 19.44
C LYS A 80 22.92 -12.12 19.11
N SER A 81 22.83 -12.55 17.86
CA SER A 81 21.90 -13.63 17.49
C SER A 81 22.29 -14.96 18.14
N ALA A 82 23.58 -15.29 18.20
CA ALA A 82 24.07 -16.47 18.90
C ALA A 82 23.72 -16.45 20.39
N LYS A 83 23.95 -15.32 21.09
CA LYS A 83 23.59 -15.15 22.50
C LYS A 83 22.09 -15.30 22.73
N THR A 84 21.26 -14.72 21.87
CA THR A 84 19.79 -14.85 21.96
C THR A 84 19.32 -16.28 21.76
N ILE A 85 19.86 -17.00 20.77
CA ILE A 85 19.51 -18.40 20.51
C ILE A 85 19.94 -19.29 21.69
N VAL A 86 21.16 -19.10 22.19
CA VAL A 86 21.66 -19.83 23.36
C VAL A 86 20.80 -19.55 24.58
N TRP A 87 20.44 -18.29 24.84
CA TRP A 87 19.58 -17.92 25.96
C TRP A 87 18.19 -18.56 25.84
N LEU A 88 17.58 -18.51 24.66
CA LEU A 88 16.27 -19.12 24.39
C LEU A 88 16.30 -20.65 24.58
N TYR A 89 17.35 -21.32 24.09
CA TYR A 89 17.54 -22.75 24.29
C TYR A 89 17.72 -23.11 25.77
N ASN A 90 18.50 -22.34 26.53
CA ASN A 90 18.66 -22.53 27.97
C ASN A 90 17.35 -22.31 28.74
N CYS A 91 16.56 -21.30 28.37
CA CYS A 91 15.23 -21.10 28.96
C CYS A 91 14.27 -22.25 28.65
N ALA A 92 14.26 -22.73 27.39
CA ALA A 92 13.41 -23.84 26.98
C ALA A 92 13.78 -25.16 27.68
N THR A 93 15.09 -25.43 27.83
CA THR A 93 15.57 -26.60 28.56
C THR A 93 15.26 -26.52 30.06
N LEU A 94 15.43 -25.36 30.70
CA LEU A 94 15.01 -25.15 32.09
C LEU A 94 13.50 -25.36 32.28
N LEU A 95 12.68 -24.80 31.38
CA LEU A 95 11.23 -24.99 31.41
C LEU A 95 10.85 -26.47 31.24
N SER A 96 11.50 -27.17 30.32
CA SER A 96 11.32 -28.62 30.12
C SER A 96 11.65 -29.41 31.39
N ILE A 97 12.77 -29.09 32.07
CA ILE A 97 13.17 -29.74 33.32
C ILE A 97 12.12 -29.47 34.41
N ILE A 98 11.66 -28.23 34.56
CA ILE A 98 10.62 -27.85 35.53
C ILE A 98 9.33 -28.63 35.28
N LEU A 99 8.87 -28.72 34.03
CA LEU A 99 7.67 -29.47 33.67
C LEU A 99 7.82 -30.97 33.96
N LEU A 100 9.00 -31.54 33.70
CA LEU A 100 9.31 -32.93 34.02
C LEU A 100 9.28 -33.15 35.54
N PHE A 101 9.86 -32.23 36.32
CA PHE A 101 9.79 -32.30 37.79
C PHE A 101 8.34 -32.23 38.28
N ILE A 102 7.52 -31.32 37.75
CA ILE A 102 6.09 -31.23 38.09
C ILE A 102 5.40 -32.56 37.79
N PHE A 103 5.62 -33.12 36.59
CA PHE A 103 5.06 -34.41 36.18
C PHE A 103 5.47 -35.56 37.12
N VAL A 104 6.75 -35.63 37.49
CA VAL A 104 7.28 -36.66 38.40
C VAL A 104 6.75 -36.50 39.83
N THR A 105 6.61 -35.26 40.32
CA THR A 105 6.03 -35.02 41.65
C THR A 105 4.55 -35.38 41.72
N ASP A 106 3.80 -35.15 40.65
CA ASP A 106 2.38 -35.49 40.54
C ASP A 106 2.17 -37.01 40.44
N MET A 107 3.02 -37.71 39.67
CA MET A 107 3.08 -39.18 39.62
C MET A 107 3.26 -39.85 40.99
N LYS A 108 3.92 -39.17 41.93
CA LYS A 108 4.18 -39.72 43.28
C LYS A 108 2.98 -39.60 44.21
N TYR A 109 2.01 -38.74 43.90
CA TYR A 109 0.88 -38.39 44.78
C TYR A 109 -0.50 -38.78 44.23
N GLY A 110 -0.66 -39.07 42.94
CA GLY A 110 -1.96 -39.40 42.34
C GLY A 110 -1.90 -40.53 41.30
N SER A 111 -3.00 -41.28 41.18
CA SER A 111 -3.21 -42.21 40.07
C SER A 111 -3.40 -41.42 38.77
N LEU A 112 -2.67 -41.80 37.71
CA LEU A 112 -2.58 -41.13 36.40
C LEU A 112 -3.93 -40.72 35.79
N ILE A 113 -4.99 -41.44 36.13
CA ILE A 113 -6.37 -41.24 35.65
C ILE A 113 -6.96 -39.91 36.14
N SER A 114 -6.68 -39.53 37.40
CA SER A 114 -7.21 -38.30 38.01
C SER A 114 -6.54 -37.01 37.51
N ALA A 115 -5.27 -37.10 37.07
CA ALA A 115 -4.57 -35.98 36.44
C ALA A 115 -5.09 -35.72 35.02
N PHE A 116 -5.45 -36.78 34.29
CA PHE A 116 -6.01 -36.69 32.94
C PHE A 116 -7.43 -36.08 32.94
N GLU A 117 -8.26 -36.40 33.93
CA GLU A 117 -9.58 -35.77 34.10
C GLU A 117 -9.47 -34.26 34.38
N LYS A 118 -8.54 -33.83 35.24
CA LYS A 118 -8.32 -32.41 35.52
C LYS A 118 -7.84 -31.63 34.29
N ILE A 119 -6.95 -32.21 33.50
CA ILE A 119 -6.52 -31.61 32.23
C ILE A 119 -7.72 -31.47 31.28
N GLY A 120 -8.59 -32.49 31.21
CA GLY A 120 -9.86 -32.44 30.48
C GLY A 120 -10.79 -31.30 30.94
N GLU A 121 -10.89 -31.04 32.25
CA GLU A 121 -11.66 -29.92 32.79
C GLU A 121 -11.09 -28.54 32.43
N TYR A 122 -9.76 -28.38 32.42
CA TYR A 122 -9.10 -27.15 31.95
C TYR A 122 -9.35 -26.89 30.46
N PHE A 123 -9.26 -27.93 29.62
CA PHE A 123 -9.62 -27.84 28.20
C PHE A 123 -11.12 -27.59 27.98
N GLY A 124 -11.99 -28.15 28.82
CA GLY A 124 -13.43 -27.90 28.81
C GLY A 124 -13.80 -26.45 29.15
N SER A 125 -13.12 -25.86 30.15
CA SER A 125 -13.26 -24.42 30.46
C SER A 125 -12.79 -23.53 29.30
N PHE A 126 -11.69 -23.89 28.63
CA PHE A 126 -11.21 -23.17 27.46
C PHE A 126 -12.19 -23.25 26.28
N SER A 127 -12.80 -24.42 26.05
CA SER A 127 -13.85 -24.62 25.04
C SER A 127 -15.13 -23.83 25.32
N THR A 128 -15.45 -23.57 26.59
CA THR A 128 -16.67 -22.84 26.99
C THR A 128 -16.50 -21.33 26.83
N VAL A 129 -15.32 -20.81 27.18
CA VAL A 129 -15.00 -19.38 26.97
C VAL A 129 -14.91 -19.06 25.48
N THR A 130 -14.32 -19.94 24.68
CA THR A 130 -14.21 -19.74 23.23
C THR A 130 -15.56 -19.80 22.51
N SER A 131 -16.47 -20.69 22.90
CA SER A 131 -17.82 -20.75 22.31
C SER A 131 -18.68 -19.54 22.69
N ALA A 132 -18.55 -19.03 23.93
CA ALA A 132 -19.22 -17.81 24.36
C ALA A 132 -18.74 -16.57 23.58
N ILE A 133 -17.42 -16.43 23.38
CA ILE A 133 -16.84 -15.33 22.60
C ILE A 133 -17.27 -15.43 21.13
N LEU A 134 -17.20 -16.62 20.53
CA LEU A 134 -17.61 -16.83 19.14
C LEU A 134 -19.11 -16.55 18.94
N GLY A 135 -19.94 -16.94 19.91
CA GLY A 135 -21.38 -16.62 19.93
C GLY A 135 -21.63 -15.11 19.96
N ALA A 136 -20.99 -14.40 20.89
CA ALA A 136 -21.12 -12.94 21.01
C ALA A 136 -20.67 -12.20 19.73
N VAL A 137 -19.59 -12.65 19.09
CA VAL A 137 -19.11 -12.09 17.81
C VAL A 137 -20.12 -12.35 16.69
N LYS A 138 -20.68 -13.56 16.62
CA LYS A 138 -21.68 -13.92 15.62
C LYS A 138 -22.98 -13.13 15.79
N ASP A 139 -23.43 -12.94 17.02
CA ASP A 139 -24.64 -12.16 17.32
C ASP A 139 -24.46 -10.68 16.99
N LEU A 140 -23.29 -10.11 17.33
CA LEU A 140 -22.95 -8.73 16.98
C LEU A 140 -22.87 -8.54 15.46
N ALA A 141 -22.25 -9.48 14.74
CA ALA A 141 -22.20 -9.47 13.28
C ALA A 141 -23.60 -9.58 12.65
N GLY A 142 -24.47 -10.40 13.23
CA GLY A 142 -25.87 -10.53 12.80
C GLY A 142 -26.67 -9.24 12.99
N LEU A 143 -26.48 -8.55 14.12
CA LEU A 143 -27.12 -7.25 14.37
C LEU A 143 -26.65 -6.18 13.37
N LEU A 144 -25.34 -6.13 13.07
CA LEU A 144 -24.80 -5.21 12.07
C LEU A 144 -25.32 -5.51 10.66
N ALA A 145 -25.38 -6.78 10.28
CA ALA A 145 -25.92 -7.19 8.99
C ALA A 145 -27.41 -6.80 8.86
N ASN A 146 -28.21 -7.03 9.91
CA ASN A 146 -29.63 -6.65 9.92
C ASN A 146 -29.83 -5.13 9.90
N ALA A 147 -28.99 -4.37 10.61
CA ALA A 147 -29.04 -2.91 10.54
C ALA A 147 -28.72 -2.42 9.11
N PHE A 148 -27.73 -3.02 8.46
CA PHE A 148 -27.35 -2.69 7.09
C PHE A 148 -28.47 -3.01 6.09
N THR A 149 -29.13 -4.17 6.20
CA THR A 149 -30.23 -4.52 5.29
C THR A 149 -31.41 -3.57 5.44
N VAL A 150 -31.75 -3.15 6.66
CA VAL A 150 -32.80 -2.14 6.88
C VAL A 150 -32.44 -0.80 6.24
N VAL A 151 -31.19 -0.34 6.39
CA VAL A 151 -30.74 0.91 5.75
C VAL A 151 -30.77 0.79 4.23
N ALA A 152 -30.34 -0.33 3.68
CA ALA A 152 -30.37 -0.59 2.24
C ALA A 152 -31.82 -0.62 1.70
N ASP A 153 -32.75 -1.26 2.40
CA ASP A 153 -34.16 -1.32 2.02
C ASP A 153 -34.81 0.06 2.04
N VAL A 154 -34.52 0.88 3.06
CA VAL A 154 -35.01 2.27 3.12
C VAL A 154 -34.44 3.08 1.94
N ALA A 155 -33.15 2.96 1.63
CA ALA A 155 -32.54 3.64 0.50
C ALA A 155 -33.17 3.22 -0.85
N VAL A 156 -33.39 1.92 -1.06
CA VAL A 156 -34.05 1.38 -2.26
C VAL A 156 -35.50 1.85 -2.34
N SER A 157 -36.22 1.90 -1.22
CA SER A 157 -37.60 2.40 -1.15
C SER A 157 -37.69 3.88 -1.54
N ILE A 158 -36.79 4.71 -1.04
CA ILE A 158 -36.70 6.13 -1.41
C ILE A 158 -36.44 6.25 -2.92
N VAL A 159 -35.44 5.56 -3.46
CA VAL A 159 -35.14 5.61 -4.90
C VAL A 159 -36.36 5.19 -5.74
N ARG A 160 -37.04 4.11 -5.36
CA ARG A 160 -38.24 3.63 -6.07
C ARG A 160 -39.38 4.65 -6.03
N SER A 161 -39.59 5.31 -4.89
CA SER A 161 -40.65 6.32 -4.73
C SER A 161 -40.43 7.58 -5.58
N TYR A 162 -39.17 7.98 -5.78
CA TYR A 162 -38.83 9.23 -6.48
C TYR A 162 -38.35 9.04 -7.92
N TYR A 163 -38.10 7.81 -8.38
CA TYR A 163 -37.57 7.52 -9.72
C TYR A 163 -38.41 8.12 -10.87
N TYR A 164 -39.74 7.97 -10.81
CA TYR A 164 -40.62 8.51 -11.85
C TYR A 164 -40.66 10.04 -11.85
N VAL A 165 -40.50 10.68 -10.68
CA VAL A 165 -40.44 12.14 -10.55
C VAL A 165 -39.19 12.67 -11.26
N PHE A 166 -38.04 12.02 -11.05
CA PHE A 166 -36.80 12.37 -11.76
C PHE A 166 -36.92 12.19 -13.28
N ILE A 167 -37.55 11.10 -13.75
CA ILE A 167 -37.79 10.91 -15.19
C ILE A 167 -38.62 12.05 -15.78
N VAL A 168 -39.73 12.43 -15.13
CA VAL A 168 -40.60 13.50 -15.62
C VAL A 168 -39.86 14.84 -15.65
N LEU A 169 -39.07 15.16 -14.62
CA LEU A 169 -38.26 16.38 -14.60
C LEU A 169 -37.21 16.41 -15.73
N ILE A 170 -36.54 15.29 -16.01
CA ILE A 170 -35.58 15.19 -17.11
C ILE A 170 -36.27 15.38 -18.47
N LEU A 171 -37.44 14.75 -18.68
CA LEU A 171 -38.21 14.92 -19.91
C LEU A 171 -38.69 16.36 -20.10
N MET A 172 -39.12 17.02 -19.03
CA MET A 172 -39.50 18.44 -19.05
C MET A 172 -38.31 19.34 -19.42
N LEU A 173 -37.13 19.10 -18.82
CA LEU A 173 -35.91 19.85 -19.15
C LEU A 173 -35.49 19.67 -20.61
N LEU A 174 -35.51 18.43 -21.13
CA LEU A 174 -35.22 18.14 -22.54
C LEU A 174 -36.24 18.81 -23.47
N GLY A 175 -37.53 18.82 -23.10
CA GLY A 175 -38.58 19.51 -23.83
C GLY A 175 -38.34 21.02 -23.91
N ILE A 176 -37.97 21.65 -22.79
CA ILE A 176 -37.63 23.08 -22.73
C ILE A 176 -36.38 23.38 -23.58
N GLN A 177 -35.31 22.57 -23.48
CA GLN A 177 -34.11 22.74 -24.30
C GLN A 177 -34.42 22.65 -25.79
N LYS A 178 -35.25 21.69 -26.20
CA LYS A 178 -35.68 21.53 -27.59
C LYS A 178 -36.52 22.71 -28.07
N LEU A 179 -37.40 23.25 -27.22
CA LEU A 179 -38.22 24.43 -27.53
C LEU A 179 -37.34 25.68 -27.70
N ILE A 180 -36.37 25.91 -26.81
CA ILE A 180 -35.42 27.01 -26.90
C ILE A 180 -34.59 26.89 -28.19
N HIS A 181 -34.09 25.70 -28.52
CA HIS A 181 -33.37 25.47 -29.76
C HIS A 181 -34.26 25.72 -31.00
N TYR A 182 -35.50 25.24 -30.99
CA TYR A 182 -36.45 25.43 -32.10
C TYR A 182 -36.77 26.91 -32.33
N ILE A 183 -37.01 27.69 -31.27
CA ILE A 183 -37.23 29.14 -31.35
C ILE A 183 -35.95 29.85 -31.82
N GLY A 184 -34.79 29.43 -31.35
CA GLY A 184 -33.49 29.97 -31.76
C GLY A 184 -33.15 29.71 -33.24
N THR A 185 -33.55 28.57 -33.81
CA THR A 185 -33.36 28.29 -35.24
C THR A 185 -34.34 29.04 -36.13
N HIS A 186 -35.61 29.19 -35.71
CA HIS A 186 -36.61 29.89 -36.52
C HIS A 186 -36.42 31.41 -36.56
N THR A 187 -35.92 32.01 -35.48
CA THR A 187 -35.58 33.45 -35.45
C THR A 187 -34.34 33.79 -36.28
N GLY A 188 -33.53 32.79 -36.67
CA GLY A 188 -32.41 32.96 -37.61
C GLY A 188 -32.82 32.91 -39.08
N GLU A 189 -33.90 32.20 -39.45
CA GLU A 189 -34.41 32.13 -40.84
C GLU A 189 -35.22 33.37 -41.25
N GLU A 190 -35.76 34.14 -40.30
CA GLU A 190 -36.50 35.39 -40.61
C GLU A 190 -35.59 36.64 -40.68
N ALA A 191 -34.27 36.49 -40.47
CA ALA A 191 -33.30 37.58 -40.42
C ALA A 191 -32.31 37.63 -41.61
N GLU A 192 -32.50 36.80 -42.65
CA GLU A 192 -31.74 36.81 -43.92
C GLU A 192 -32.69 37.06 -45.11
#